data_AF-A0AAV0VK66-F1
#
_entry.id   AF-A0AAV0VK66-F1
#
_cell.length_a   1.000
_cell.length_b   1.000
_cell.length_c   1.000
_cell.angle_alpha   90.00
_cell.angle_beta   90.00
_cell.angle_gamma   90.00
#
_symmetry.space_group_name_H-M   'P 1'
#
loop_
_entity.id
_entity.type
_entity.pdbx_description
1 polymer ?
#
loop_
_entity_poly.entity_id
_entity_poly.type
_entity_poly.pdbx_seq_one_letter_code
_entity_poly.pdbx_strand_id
1 'polypeptide(L)'
;MTTTPRVIEFTAPTSEDLTIVDNRLFKAICLHQILDPTKGCNRYYSLAFMVVMWVSLSVQIIQLVGLYFAVNDLQRFAFTTTMIFNALLCLSKGYVLVTKADRLRACLEVAQYEFTSCGARNQLVVRQSRAVLSTVLRTFAVLSWVMCFIWALTPLFAMDEYLQVTNADGTVSRYRVTIFNVWLPVPTTVYNDTTVWSLVYAVEVIACFVNVFSWLLFDSYVVTMCFTFNAQFRTVSASCTTIGHCGDSFRSPSPHASEGTSDDNNILNCYDELINHIKDSQSIINMYDDFFEIIQPAILFQIIGGSYSVITLIFLTSLTYLMVTCELFLYCYVFNHIETEKGNMNFGLYSSNWTVMDLKFKKTLLFAMNTNSSHRRVMKVTPRSIINLEMFANVMNMSYSIVSVLLNSRVQK
;
A
#
# COMPACT_ATOMS: atom_id res chain seq x y z
N MET A 1 57.07 19.32 -9.94
CA MET A 1 55.76 19.93 -10.19
C MET A 1 55.16 19.24 -11.40
N THR A 2 54.38 18.19 -11.17
CA THR A 2 53.71 17.42 -12.23
C THR A 2 52.37 16.99 -11.65
N THR A 3 51.38 17.84 -11.87
CA THR A 3 49.97 17.62 -11.53
C THR A 3 49.35 16.66 -12.52
N THR A 4 49.19 15.40 -12.14
CA THR A 4 48.33 14.43 -12.83
C THR A 4 46.86 14.76 -12.56
N PRO A 5 45.99 14.87 -13.59
CA PRO A 5 44.58 15.15 -13.39
C PRO A 5 43.87 13.92 -12.83
N ARG A 6 43.06 14.12 -11.79
CA ARG A 6 42.19 13.11 -11.20
C ARG A 6 41.05 12.85 -12.18
N VAL A 7 41.12 11.76 -12.93
CA VAL A 7 39.99 11.25 -13.71
C VAL A 7 38.91 10.87 -12.70
N ILE A 8 37.84 11.65 -12.65
CA ILE A 8 36.61 11.28 -11.95
C ILE A 8 35.98 10.19 -12.81
N GLU A 9 36.20 8.95 -12.40
CA GLU A 9 35.57 7.78 -12.99
C GLU A 9 34.07 7.90 -12.70
N PHE A 10 33.30 8.40 -13.67
CA PHE A 10 31.84 8.33 -13.66
C PHE A 10 31.48 6.85 -13.83
N THR A 11 31.40 6.12 -12.72
CA THR A 11 30.79 4.80 -12.69
C THR A 11 29.42 4.89 -13.31
N ALA A 12 29.21 4.19 -14.43
CA ALA A 12 27.92 4.05 -15.05
C ALA A 12 26.90 3.59 -13.99
N PRO A 13 25.71 4.21 -13.90
CA PRO A 13 24.72 3.79 -12.93
C PRO A 13 24.39 2.32 -13.16
N THR A 14 24.51 1.53 -12.10
CA THR A 14 24.10 0.12 -12.15
C THR A 14 22.61 0.04 -12.47
N SER A 15 22.11 -1.04 -13.08
CA SER A 15 20.67 -1.17 -13.38
C SER A 15 19.77 -1.04 -12.15
N GLU A 16 20.33 -1.24 -10.93
CA GLU A 16 19.67 -0.98 -9.64
C GLU A 16 19.46 0.52 -9.32
N ASP A 17 20.11 1.44 -10.05
CA ASP A 17 20.00 2.89 -9.87
C ASP A 17 18.87 3.52 -10.72
N LEU A 18 18.33 2.78 -11.70
CA LEU A 18 17.27 3.25 -12.58
C LEU A 18 15.84 2.95 -12.09
N THR A 19 15.67 2.14 -11.04
CA THR A 19 14.35 1.77 -10.54
C THR A 19 13.92 2.64 -9.35
N ILE A 20 12.62 2.95 -9.27
CA ILE A 20 12.02 3.65 -8.12
C ILE A 20 12.05 2.77 -6.85
N VAL A 21 12.13 1.45 -7.01
CA VAL A 21 12.03 0.48 -5.92
C VAL A 21 13.30 0.48 -5.06
N ASP A 22 13.12 0.57 -3.75
CA ASP A 22 14.22 0.39 -2.80
C ASP A 22 14.50 -1.12 -2.61
N ASN A 23 15.28 -1.69 -3.53
CA ASN A 23 15.69 -3.10 -3.47
C ASN A 23 16.39 -3.47 -2.16
N ARG A 24 17.09 -2.54 -1.49
CA ARG A 24 17.73 -2.81 -0.20
C ARG A 24 16.70 -2.96 0.91
N LEU A 25 15.69 -2.09 0.92
CA LEU A 25 14.57 -2.19 1.85
C LEU A 25 13.74 -3.46 1.59
N PHE A 26 13.46 -3.78 0.32
CA PHE A 26 12.68 -4.97 -0.04
C PHE A 26 13.40 -6.28 0.32
N LYS A 27 14.73 -6.30 0.26
CA LYS A 27 15.54 -7.41 0.79
C LYS A 27 15.53 -7.41 2.32
N ALA A 28 15.63 -6.26 2.98
CA ALA A 28 15.65 -6.14 4.44
C ALA A 28 14.31 -6.55 5.09
N ILE A 29 13.16 -6.24 4.45
CA ILE A 29 11.83 -6.64 4.92
C ILE A 29 11.48 -8.07 4.44
N CYS A 30 12.37 -8.75 3.71
CA CYS A 30 12.15 -10.08 3.09
C CYS A 30 11.03 -10.13 2.02
N LEU A 31 10.45 -9.00 1.64
CA LEU A 31 9.43 -8.90 0.60
C LEU A 31 9.92 -9.49 -0.74
N HIS A 32 11.19 -9.25 -1.09
CA HIS A 32 11.79 -9.80 -2.30
C HIS A 32 11.88 -11.34 -2.30
N GLN A 33 12.11 -11.96 -1.14
CA GLN A 33 12.18 -13.42 -1.01
C GLN A 33 10.80 -14.08 -1.11
N ILE A 34 9.75 -13.39 -0.62
CA ILE A 34 8.36 -13.86 -0.69
C ILE A 34 7.80 -13.73 -2.10
N LEU A 35 8.14 -12.65 -2.82
CA LEU A 35 7.72 -12.42 -4.21
C LEU A 35 8.47 -13.31 -5.22
N ASP A 36 9.64 -13.86 -4.88
CA ASP A 36 10.46 -14.70 -5.77
C ASP A 36 10.49 -16.18 -5.33
N PRO A 37 9.43 -16.98 -5.55
CA PRO A 37 9.40 -18.37 -5.13
C PRO A 37 10.22 -19.33 -6.02
N THR A 38 10.79 -18.86 -7.14
CA THR A 38 11.33 -19.75 -8.19
C THR A 38 12.74 -20.26 -7.91
N LYS A 39 13.50 -19.61 -7.02
CA LYS A 39 14.74 -20.17 -6.47
C LYS A 39 14.41 -21.12 -5.32
N GLY A 40 14.86 -22.38 -5.39
CA GLY A 40 14.47 -23.45 -4.46
C GLY A 40 14.56 -23.11 -2.96
N CYS A 41 15.48 -22.22 -2.56
CA CYS A 41 15.59 -21.75 -1.17
C CYS A 41 14.46 -20.78 -0.76
N ASN A 42 13.94 -19.96 -1.68
CA ASN A 42 12.88 -18.99 -1.42
C ASN A 42 11.50 -19.65 -1.26
N ARG A 43 11.27 -20.77 -1.95
CA ARG A 43 10.05 -21.58 -1.78
C ARG A 43 9.87 -22.09 -0.36
N TYR A 44 10.99 -22.41 0.32
CA TYR A 44 10.96 -22.79 1.73
C TYR A 44 10.53 -21.64 2.63
N TYR A 45 11.02 -20.41 2.40
CA TYR A 45 10.59 -19.23 3.15
C TYR A 45 9.10 -18.93 2.98
N SER A 46 8.59 -19.00 1.75
CA SER A 46 7.16 -18.80 1.49
C SER A 46 6.30 -19.88 2.16
N LEU A 47 6.74 -21.14 2.15
CA LEU A 47 6.04 -22.25 2.81
C LEU A 47 6.06 -22.09 4.33
N ALA A 48 7.23 -21.77 4.91
CA ALA A 48 7.39 -21.53 6.34
C ALA A 48 6.50 -20.36 6.81
N PHE A 49 6.47 -19.28 6.03
CA PHE A 49 5.59 -18.14 6.31
C PHE A 49 4.11 -18.54 6.28
N MET A 50 3.66 -19.35 5.30
CA MET A 50 2.29 -19.87 5.30
C MET A 50 1.98 -20.74 6.53
N VAL A 51 2.89 -21.63 6.94
CA VAL A 51 2.70 -22.47 8.13
C VAL A 51 2.52 -21.61 9.37
N VAL A 52 3.37 -20.60 9.54
CA VAL A 52 3.29 -19.67 10.67
C VAL A 52 1.98 -18.85 10.63
N MET A 53 1.51 -18.47 9.44
CA MET A 53 0.21 -17.82 9.26
C MET A 53 -0.97 -18.72 9.67
N TRP A 54 -0.93 -20.02 9.36
CA TRP A 54 -1.94 -20.99 9.80
C TRP A 54 -1.95 -21.19 11.32
N VAL A 55 -0.77 -21.17 11.94
CA VAL A 55 -0.66 -21.20 13.41
C VAL A 55 -1.29 -19.94 14.01
N SER A 56 -0.96 -18.75 13.48
CA SER A 56 -1.58 -17.49 13.91
C SER A 56 -3.11 -17.52 13.72
N LEU A 57 -3.61 -18.03 12.60
CA LEU A 57 -5.06 -18.17 12.37
C LEU A 57 -5.73 -19.07 13.42
N SER A 58 -5.06 -20.16 13.82
CA SER A 58 -5.57 -21.07 14.84
C SER A 58 -5.71 -20.37 16.20
N VAL A 59 -4.77 -19.49 16.56
CA VAL A 59 -4.87 -18.63 17.76
C VAL A 59 -6.08 -17.71 17.67
N GLN A 60 -6.33 -17.10 16.50
CA GLN A 60 -7.50 -16.23 16.30
C GLN A 60 -8.84 -16.98 16.37
N ILE A 61 -8.89 -18.23 15.91
CA ILE A 61 -10.08 -19.09 16.04
C ILE A 61 -10.38 -19.39 17.50
N ILE A 62 -9.37 -19.65 18.33
CA ILE A 62 -9.55 -19.85 19.77
C ILE A 62 -10.11 -18.56 20.41
N GLN A 63 -9.64 -17.40 19.95
CA GLN A 63 -10.08 -16.11 20.46
C GLN A 63 -11.54 -15.78 20.12
N LEU A 64 -12.08 -16.28 19.00
CA LEU A 64 -13.51 -16.21 18.68
C LEU A 64 -14.38 -16.93 19.73
N VAL A 65 -13.91 -18.05 20.29
CA VAL A 65 -14.59 -18.73 21.40
C VAL A 65 -14.56 -17.87 22.66
N GLY A 66 -13.44 -17.21 22.93
CA GLY A 66 -13.30 -16.24 24.02
C GLY A 66 -14.28 -15.07 23.94
N LEU A 67 -14.68 -14.66 22.73
CA LEU A 67 -15.64 -13.59 22.52
C LEU A 67 -17.03 -13.92 23.10
N TYR A 68 -17.46 -15.18 23.01
CA TYR A 68 -18.73 -15.64 23.59
C TYR A 68 -18.78 -15.42 25.11
N PHE A 69 -17.66 -15.65 25.79
CA PHE A 69 -17.56 -15.43 27.25
C PHE A 69 -17.36 -13.95 27.62
N ALA A 70 -16.97 -13.10 26.67
CA ALA A 70 -16.80 -11.66 26.90
C ALA A 70 -18.09 -10.85 26.71
N VAL A 71 -19.20 -11.46 26.31
CA VAL A 71 -20.48 -10.76 25.99
C VAL A 71 -21.01 -9.91 27.15
N ASN A 72 -20.74 -10.30 28.39
CA ASN A 72 -21.21 -9.59 29.58
C ASN A 72 -20.44 -8.29 29.89
N ASP A 73 -19.29 -8.07 29.24
CA ASP A 73 -18.47 -6.86 29.39
C ASP A 73 -18.29 -6.18 28.02
N LEU A 74 -19.01 -5.08 27.82
CA LEU A 74 -19.01 -4.34 26.56
C LEU A 74 -17.61 -3.85 26.15
N GLN A 75 -16.79 -3.42 27.11
CA GLN A 75 -15.46 -2.89 26.82
C GLN A 75 -14.53 -4.02 26.36
N ARG A 76 -14.56 -5.16 27.06
CA ARG A 76 -13.80 -6.35 26.68
C ARG A 76 -14.28 -6.93 25.36
N PHE A 77 -15.59 -6.98 25.13
CA PHE A 77 -16.18 -7.43 23.88
C PHE A 77 -15.71 -6.56 22.70
N ALA A 78 -15.79 -5.23 22.83
CA ALA A 78 -15.37 -4.30 21.79
C ALA A 78 -13.86 -4.40 21.49
N PHE A 79 -13.02 -4.50 22.53
CA PHE A 79 -11.58 -4.67 22.37
C PHE A 79 -11.24 -6.00 21.68
N THR A 80 -11.80 -7.10 22.16
CA THR A 80 -11.54 -8.45 21.63
C THR A 80 -12.03 -8.56 20.18
N THR A 81 -13.21 -8.02 19.86
CA THR A 81 -13.73 -7.99 18.48
C THR A 81 -12.82 -7.20 17.55
N THR A 82 -12.32 -6.05 18.01
CA THR A 82 -11.40 -5.20 17.22
C THR A 82 -10.07 -5.93 16.98
N MET A 83 -9.53 -6.62 17.99
CA MET A 83 -8.30 -7.39 17.84
C MET A 83 -8.45 -8.57 16.87
N ILE A 84 -9.54 -9.34 16.99
CA ILE A 84 -9.85 -10.45 16.05
C ILE A 84 -9.98 -9.90 14.63
N PHE A 85 -10.73 -8.81 14.45
CA PHE A 85 -10.93 -8.22 13.13
C PHE A 85 -9.59 -7.77 12.52
N ASN A 86 -8.76 -7.05 13.28
CA ASN A 86 -7.44 -6.61 12.82
C ASN A 86 -6.47 -7.77 12.54
N ALA A 87 -6.50 -8.83 13.34
CA ALA A 87 -5.71 -10.02 13.07
C ALA A 87 -6.15 -10.71 11.78
N LEU A 88 -7.46 -10.91 11.57
CA LEU A 88 -7.99 -11.49 10.33
C LEU A 88 -7.65 -10.64 9.10
N LEU A 89 -7.66 -9.31 9.23
CA LEU A 89 -7.19 -8.40 8.18
C LEU A 89 -5.72 -8.66 7.84
N CYS A 90 -4.83 -8.67 8.83
CA CYS A 90 -3.41 -8.92 8.62
C CYS A 90 -3.16 -10.29 7.97
N LEU A 91 -3.89 -11.31 8.42
CA LEU A 91 -3.80 -12.66 7.87
C LEU A 91 -4.27 -12.71 6.42
N SER A 92 -5.36 -12.00 6.09
CA SER A 92 -5.85 -11.91 4.71
C SER A 92 -4.85 -11.22 3.77
N LYS A 93 -4.18 -10.15 4.23
CA LYS A 93 -3.13 -9.43 3.50
C LYS A 93 -1.94 -10.36 3.19
N GLY A 94 -1.44 -11.07 4.20
CA GLY A 94 -0.36 -12.05 4.03
C GLY A 94 -0.75 -13.21 3.11
N TYR A 95 -1.99 -13.69 3.20
CA TYR A 95 -2.51 -14.75 2.32
C TYR A 95 -2.58 -14.30 0.85
N VAL A 96 -3.10 -13.10 0.57
CA VAL A 96 -3.12 -12.53 -0.79
C VAL A 96 -1.70 -12.38 -1.32
N LEU A 97 -0.77 -11.88 -0.50
CA LEU A 97 0.63 -11.69 -0.89
C LEU A 97 1.28 -13.00 -1.33
N VAL A 98 1.10 -14.08 -0.57
CA VAL A 98 1.72 -15.38 -0.87
C VAL A 98 1.05 -16.09 -2.04
N THR A 99 -0.29 -16.13 -2.06
CA THR A 99 -1.03 -16.87 -3.10
C THR A 99 -1.00 -16.21 -4.47
N LYS A 100 -0.82 -14.89 -4.52
CA LYS A 100 -0.72 -14.12 -5.77
C LYS A 100 0.70 -13.60 -6.03
N ALA A 101 1.70 -14.12 -5.32
CA ALA A 101 3.10 -13.67 -5.39
C ALA A 101 3.62 -13.55 -6.83
N ASP A 102 3.37 -14.56 -7.69
CA ASP A 102 3.83 -14.55 -9.08
C ASP A 102 3.21 -13.40 -9.90
N ARG A 103 1.90 -13.14 -9.75
CA ARG A 103 1.22 -12.02 -10.43
C ARG A 103 1.71 -10.66 -9.90
N LEU A 104 1.88 -10.55 -8.58
CA LEU A 104 2.37 -9.33 -7.94
C LEU A 104 3.81 -9.02 -8.37
N ARG A 105 4.66 -10.04 -8.49
CA ARG A 105 6.01 -9.90 -9.01
C ARG A 105 6.02 -9.49 -10.48
N ALA A 106 5.23 -10.16 -11.32
CA ALA A 106 5.14 -9.81 -12.74
C ALA A 106 4.70 -8.35 -12.91
N CYS A 107 3.72 -7.89 -12.12
CA CYS A 107 3.30 -6.50 -12.11
C CYS A 107 4.43 -5.54 -11.71
N LEU A 108 5.20 -5.89 -10.67
CA LEU A 108 6.36 -5.11 -10.24
C LEU A 108 7.47 -5.04 -11.31
N GLU A 109 7.78 -6.16 -11.96
CA GLU A 109 8.83 -6.23 -13.00
C GLU A 109 8.44 -5.46 -14.26
N VAL A 110 7.20 -5.62 -14.73
CA VAL A 110 6.68 -4.85 -15.87
C VAL A 110 6.65 -3.36 -15.55
N ALA A 111 6.20 -2.99 -14.35
CA ALA A 111 6.17 -1.59 -13.92
C ALA A 111 7.57 -0.96 -13.90
N GLN A 112 8.58 -1.73 -13.50
CA GLN A 112 9.98 -1.28 -13.55
C GLN A 112 10.50 -1.17 -14.99
N TYR A 113 10.25 -2.17 -15.83
CA TYR A 113 10.77 -2.18 -17.20
C TYR A 113 10.15 -1.07 -18.06
N GLU A 114 8.83 -0.92 -18.06
CA GLU A 114 8.17 0.17 -18.78
C GLU A 114 8.64 1.53 -18.27
N PHE A 115 8.91 1.62 -16.97
CA PHE A 115 9.42 2.85 -16.37
C PHE A 115 10.82 3.17 -16.89
N THR A 116 11.68 2.18 -17.11
CA THR A 116 12.99 2.43 -17.71
C THR A 116 12.90 2.86 -19.17
N SER A 117 11.90 2.38 -19.92
CA SER A 117 11.68 2.77 -21.32
C SER A 117 11.25 4.23 -21.45
N CYS A 118 10.24 4.66 -20.67
CA CYS A 118 9.76 6.05 -20.67
C CYS A 118 10.62 7.01 -19.82
N GLY A 119 11.14 6.52 -18.70
CA GLY A 119 11.84 7.29 -17.67
C GLY A 119 13.29 7.65 -18.01
N ALA A 120 13.86 7.08 -19.07
CA ALA A 120 15.15 7.51 -19.61
C ALA A 120 15.20 9.03 -19.93
N ARG A 121 14.03 9.63 -20.23
CA ARG A 121 13.89 11.07 -20.51
C ARG A 121 14.03 11.97 -19.28
N ASN A 122 13.81 11.49 -18.04
CA ASN A 122 13.74 12.33 -16.82
C ASN A 122 14.30 11.64 -15.55
N GLN A 123 15.61 11.33 -15.55
CA GLN A 123 16.32 10.69 -14.43
C GLN A 123 16.16 11.42 -13.07
N LEU A 124 15.94 12.73 -13.09
CA LEU A 124 15.82 13.55 -11.87
C LEU A 124 14.50 13.27 -11.11
N VAL A 125 13.39 13.09 -11.84
CA VAL A 125 12.07 12.75 -11.28
C VAL A 125 12.07 11.34 -10.67
N VAL A 126 12.79 10.41 -11.29
CA VAL A 126 13.00 9.04 -10.78
C VAL A 126 13.69 9.08 -9.42
N ARG A 127 14.80 9.81 -9.33
CA ARG A 127 15.61 9.89 -8.10
C ARG A 127 14.85 10.56 -6.97
N GLN A 128 14.12 11.64 -7.25
CA GLN A 128 13.27 12.30 -6.25
C GLN A 128 12.15 11.39 -5.76
N SER A 129 11.43 10.73 -6.68
CA SER A 129 10.37 9.78 -6.34
C SER A 129 10.88 8.62 -5.50
N ARG A 130 12.05 8.07 -5.84
CA ARG A 130 12.72 7.03 -5.06
C ARG A 130 13.10 7.49 -3.65
N ALA A 131 13.66 8.70 -3.52
CA ALA A 131 14.06 9.23 -2.21
C ALA A 131 12.85 9.44 -1.29
N VAL A 132 11.76 10.00 -1.83
CA VAL A 132 10.50 10.17 -1.09
C VAL A 132 9.92 8.81 -0.71
N LEU A 133 9.79 7.88 -1.67
CA LEU A 133 9.25 6.54 -1.41
C LEU A 133 10.07 5.77 -0.38
N SER A 134 11.40 5.75 -0.50
CA SER A 134 12.29 5.08 0.45
C SER A 134 12.16 5.68 1.84
N THR A 135 12.04 7.02 1.95
CA THR A 135 11.83 7.69 3.23
C THR A 135 10.49 7.28 3.85
N VAL A 136 9.39 7.36 3.07
CA VAL A 136 8.05 6.97 3.53
C VAL A 136 8.02 5.53 4.01
N LEU A 137 8.52 4.59 3.21
CA LEU A 137 8.51 3.16 3.56
C LEU A 137 9.39 2.85 4.78
N ARG A 138 10.56 3.49 4.90
CA ARG A 138 11.42 3.30 6.08
C ARG A 138 10.78 3.88 7.33
N THR A 139 10.20 5.07 7.26
CA THR A 139 9.48 5.65 8.39
C THR A 139 8.29 4.78 8.80
N PHE A 140 7.53 4.26 7.83
CA PHE A 140 6.42 3.35 8.07
C PHE A 140 6.91 2.06 8.75
N ALA A 141 7.94 1.41 8.21
CA ALA A 141 8.50 0.20 8.78
C ALA A 141 9.02 0.39 10.22
N VAL A 142 9.75 1.49 10.47
CA VAL A 142 10.24 1.81 11.82
C VAL A 142 9.09 2.04 12.79
N LEU A 143 8.08 2.83 12.40
CA LEU A 143 6.91 3.09 13.24
C LEU A 143 6.13 1.80 13.54
N SER A 144 5.91 0.95 12.54
CA SER A 144 5.22 -0.34 12.72
C SER A 144 5.96 -1.26 13.70
N TRP A 145 7.28 -1.36 13.58
CA TRP A 145 8.10 -2.18 14.50
C TRP A 145 8.15 -1.60 15.90
N VAL A 146 8.36 -0.29 16.06
CA VAL A 146 8.34 0.39 17.36
C VAL A 146 7.01 0.15 18.07
N MET A 147 5.89 0.27 17.36
CA MET A 147 4.58 0.00 17.94
C MET A 147 4.41 -1.46 18.35
N CYS A 148 4.87 -2.41 17.52
CA CYS A 148 4.85 -3.82 17.88
C CYS A 148 5.64 -4.09 19.16
N PHE A 149 6.83 -3.49 19.31
CA PHE A 149 7.62 -3.58 20.53
C PHE A 149 6.91 -2.95 21.73
N ILE A 150 6.35 -1.75 21.59
CA ILE A 150 5.57 -1.11 22.66
C ILE A 150 4.44 -2.04 23.09
N TRP A 151 3.69 -2.59 22.13
CA TRP A 151 2.58 -3.50 22.40
C TRP A 151 3.00 -4.81 23.07
N ALA A 152 4.11 -5.40 22.65
CA ALA A 152 4.65 -6.59 23.30
C ALA A 152 5.10 -6.28 24.74
N LEU A 153 5.66 -5.10 24.97
CA LEU A 153 6.16 -4.68 26.29
C LEU A 153 5.06 -4.29 27.27
N THR A 154 3.89 -3.79 26.81
CA THR A 154 2.82 -3.30 27.70
C THR A 154 2.41 -4.31 28.78
N PRO A 155 2.11 -5.59 28.47
CA PRO A 155 1.77 -6.57 29.51
C PRO A 155 2.94 -6.91 30.46
N LEU A 156 4.19 -6.71 30.04
CA LEU A 156 5.37 -6.94 30.89
C LEU A 156 5.56 -5.84 31.93
N PHE A 157 5.18 -4.60 31.60
CA PHE A 157 5.21 -3.50 32.57
C PHE A 157 3.95 -3.47 33.45
N ALA A 158 2.84 -4.00 32.96
CA ALA A 158 1.58 -4.16 33.70
C ALA A 158 1.47 -5.53 34.42
N MET A 159 2.59 -6.16 34.79
CA MET A 159 2.62 -7.51 35.39
C MET A 159 1.78 -7.70 36.66
N ASP A 160 1.53 -6.61 37.39
CA ASP A 160 0.72 -6.59 38.61
C ASP A 160 -0.78 -6.36 38.33
N GLU A 161 -1.15 -6.04 37.08
CA GLU A 161 -2.55 -5.88 36.69
C GLU A 161 -3.19 -7.21 36.33
N TYR A 162 -4.25 -7.54 37.06
CA TYR A 162 -5.08 -8.70 36.78
C TYR A 162 -6.36 -8.26 36.09
N LEU A 163 -6.65 -8.88 34.94
CA LEU A 163 -7.93 -8.75 34.27
C LEU A 163 -9.00 -9.46 35.11
N GLN A 164 -9.97 -8.71 35.60
CA GLN A 164 -11.13 -9.25 36.30
C GLN A 164 -12.18 -9.70 35.28
N VAL A 165 -12.57 -10.97 35.36
CA VAL A 165 -13.50 -11.61 34.44
C VAL A 165 -14.67 -12.17 35.24
N THR A 166 -15.84 -11.60 35.03
CA THR A 166 -17.09 -12.11 35.61
C THR A 166 -17.55 -13.31 34.80
N ASN A 167 -17.49 -14.50 35.40
CA ASN A 167 -17.96 -15.73 34.77
C ASN A 167 -19.50 -15.74 34.70
N ALA A 168 -20.05 -16.62 33.86
CA ALA A 168 -21.50 -16.84 33.76
C ALA A 168 -22.14 -17.22 35.12
N ASP A 169 -21.35 -17.83 36.01
CA ASP A 169 -21.76 -18.20 37.37
C ASP A 169 -21.78 -17.02 38.36
N GLY A 170 -21.49 -15.79 37.91
CA GLY A 170 -21.42 -14.58 38.75
C GLY A 170 -20.12 -14.45 39.56
N THR A 171 -19.22 -15.43 39.48
CA THR A 171 -17.92 -15.40 40.15
C THR A 171 -16.92 -14.53 39.39
N VAL A 172 -16.13 -13.72 40.11
CA VAL A 172 -15.07 -12.89 39.51
C VAL A 172 -13.75 -13.65 39.54
N SER A 173 -13.27 -14.04 38.36
CA SER A 173 -11.97 -14.68 38.15
C SER A 173 -10.92 -13.65 37.75
N ARG A 174 -9.69 -13.81 38.24
CA ARG A 174 -8.56 -12.90 37.95
C ARG A 174 -7.55 -13.61 37.05
N TYR A 175 -7.36 -13.09 35.85
CA TYR A 175 -6.38 -13.58 34.89
C TYR A 175 -5.25 -12.57 34.74
N ARG A 176 -4.00 -13.04 34.60
CA ARG A 176 -2.90 -12.14 34.20
C ARG A 176 -3.13 -11.63 32.77
N VAL A 177 -2.91 -10.34 32.57
CA VAL A 177 -3.05 -9.68 31.27
C VAL A 177 -2.03 -10.26 30.29
N THR A 178 -2.48 -10.55 29.08
CA THR A 178 -1.62 -10.92 27.94
C THR A 178 -1.84 -9.93 26.79
N ILE A 179 -1.14 -10.10 25.66
CA ILE A 179 -1.24 -9.19 24.51
C ILE A 179 -2.68 -9.22 23.99
N PHE A 180 -3.14 -10.41 23.61
CA PHE A 180 -4.45 -10.57 23.02
C PHE A 180 -5.53 -10.91 24.06
N ASN A 181 -5.16 -11.20 25.31
CA ASN A 181 -6.06 -11.69 26.35
C ASN A 181 -6.85 -12.91 25.87
N VAL A 182 -6.16 -13.87 25.24
CA VAL A 182 -6.79 -15.08 24.68
C VAL A 182 -7.45 -15.87 25.80
N TRP A 183 -8.67 -16.32 25.54
CA TRP A 183 -9.37 -17.21 26.45
C TRP A 183 -8.89 -18.65 26.26
N LEU A 184 -8.56 -19.30 27.37
CA LEU A 184 -8.17 -20.71 27.42
C LEU A 184 -9.07 -21.45 28.41
N PRO A 185 -9.53 -22.68 28.07
CA PRO A 185 -10.38 -23.50 28.94
C PRO A 185 -9.56 -24.16 30.05
N VAL A 186 -8.85 -23.36 30.84
CA VAL A 186 -7.92 -23.81 31.87
C VAL A 186 -8.30 -23.12 33.20
N PRO A 187 -8.27 -23.84 34.35
CA PRO A 187 -8.53 -23.21 35.65
C PRO A 187 -7.61 -22.02 35.90
N THR A 188 -8.12 -20.98 36.56
CA THR A 188 -7.37 -19.75 36.87
C THR A 188 -6.06 -20.01 37.62
N THR A 189 -6.03 -21.04 38.47
CA THR A 189 -4.83 -21.46 39.22
C THR A 189 -3.73 -21.99 38.30
N VAL A 190 -4.09 -22.68 37.22
CA VAL A 190 -3.16 -23.24 36.25
C VAL A 190 -2.77 -22.19 35.20
N TYR A 191 -3.72 -21.35 34.77
CA TYR A 191 -3.44 -20.25 33.83
C TYR A 191 -2.47 -19.23 34.42
N ASN A 192 -2.64 -18.88 35.70
CA ASN A 192 -1.78 -17.90 36.37
C ASN A 192 -0.43 -18.48 36.81
N ASP A 193 -0.21 -19.79 36.65
CA ASP A 193 1.11 -20.36 36.89
C ASP A 193 2.12 -19.74 35.90
N THR A 194 3.31 -19.43 36.41
CA THR A 194 4.30 -18.64 35.68
C THR A 194 4.76 -19.36 34.41
N THR A 195 4.83 -20.69 34.45
CA THR A 195 5.25 -21.50 33.30
C THR A 195 4.21 -21.47 32.18
N VAL A 196 2.95 -21.74 32.50
CA VAL A 196 1.83 -21.77 31.55
C VAL A 196 1.59 -20.38 30.97
N TRP A 197 1.55 -19.36 31.82
CA TRP A 197 1.37 -17.98 31.38
C TRP A 197 2.48 -17.53 30.42
N SER A 198 3.75 -17.85 30.72
CA SER A 198 4.88 -17.48 29.85
C SER A 198 4.81 -18.13 28.46
N LEU A 199 4.31 -19.37 28.38
CA LEU A 199 4.14 -20.09 27.13
C LEU A 199 3.01 -19.50 26.28
N VAL A 200 1.87 -19.20 26.88
CA VAL A 200 0.75 -18.53 26.21
C VAL A 200 1.18 -17.16 25.70
N TYR A 201 1.84 -16.38 26.55
CA TYR A 201 2.37 -15.07 26.19
C TYR A 201 3.38 -15.17 25.04
N ALA A 202 4.30 -16.15 25.04
CA ALA A 202 5.24 -16.35 23.94
C ALA A 202 4.55 -16.66 22.60
N VAL A 203 3.50 -17.50 22.62
CA VAL A 203 2.71 -17.80 21.42
C VAL A 203 1.97 -16.56 20.91
N GLU A 204 1.37 -15.77 21.81
CA GLU A 204 0.69 -14.52 21.45
C GLU A 204 1.67 -13.48 20.88
N VAL A 205 2.86 -13.36 21.45
CA VAL A 205 3.94 -12.51 20.93
C VAL A 205 4.27 -12.93 19.50
N ILE A 206 4.52 -14.22 19.25
CA ILE A 206 4.81 -14.73 17.91
C ILE A 206 3.66 -14.40 16.94
N ALA A 207 2.41 -14.62 17.33
CA ALA A 207 1.26 -14.27 16.49
C ALA A 207 1.17 -12.76 16.20
N CYS A 208 1.45 -11.91 17.18
CA CYS A 208 1.51 -10.46 17.02
C CYS A 208 2.59 -10.04 16.01
N PHE A 209 3.80 -10.57 16.17
CA PHE A 209 4.91 -10.35 15.25
C PHE A 209 4.55 -10.75 13.80
N VAL A 210 3.88 -11.89 13.62
CA VAL A 210 3.46 -12.39 12.30
C VAL A 210 2.39 -11.50 11.67
N ASN A 211 1.42 -11.03 12.47
CA ASN A 211 0.38 -10.13 11.98
C ASN A 211 0.98 -8.79 11.54
N VAL A 212 1.83 -8.18 12.37
CA VAL A 212 2.51 -6.90 12.04
C VAL A 212 3.41 -7.07 10.81
N PHE A 213 4.12 -8.19 10.70
CA PHE A 213 4.99 -8.47 9.56
C PHE A 213 4.18 -8.62 8.26
N SER A 214 3.07 -9.37 8.29
CA SER A 214 2.17 -9.54 7.13
C SER A 214 1.56 -8.22 6.68
N TRP A 215 1.17 -7.40 7.64
CA TRP A 215 0.67 -6.05 7.42
C TRP A 215 1.71 -5.16 6.75
N LEU A 216 2.92 -5.08 7.34
CA LEU A 216 4.02 -4.28 6.82
C LEU A 216 4.39 -4.68 5.38
N LEU A 217 4.46 -5.97 5.08
CA LEU A 217 4.83 -6.49 3.77
C LEU A 217 3.85 -6.07 2.68
N PHE A 218 2.56 -6.31 2.91
CA PHE A 218 1.52 -6.03 1.93
C PHE A 218 1.40 -4.52 1.68
N ASP A 219 1.38 -3.72 2.74
CA ASP A 219 1.23 -2.27 2.65
C ASP A 219 2.44 -1.64 1.97
N SER A 220 3.66 -2.11 2.29
CA SER A 220 4.88 -1.66 1.61
C SER A 220 4.85 -1.94 0.11
N TYR A 221 4.32 -3.11 -0.29
CA TYR A 221 4.14 -3.46 -1.69
C TYR A 221 3.13 -2.52 -2.38
N VAL A 222 1.93 -2.34 -1.79
CA VAL A 222 0.88 -1.49 -2.36
C VAL A 222 1.38 -0.05 -2.53
N VAL A 223 1.98 0.53 -1.49
CA VAL A 223 2.54 1.89 -1.55
C VAL A 223 3.60 2.01 -2.65
N THR A 224 4.49 1.03 -2.77
CA THR A 224 5.54 1.03 -3.81
C THR A 224 4.94 1.02 -5.21
N MET A 225 4.00 0.12 -5.48
CA MET A 225 3.33 0.03 -6.78
C MET A 225 2.58 1.32 -7.08
N CYS A 226 1.89 1.88 -6.09
CA CYS A 226 1.17 3.12 -6.26
C CYS A 226 2.06 4.31 -6.62
N PHE A 227 3.22 4.46 -5.96
CA PHE A 227 4.21 5.48 -6.32
C PHE A 227 4.80 5.24 -7.72
N THR A 228 4.98 3.98 -8.09
CA THR A 228 5.45 3.61 -9.43
C THR A 228 4.44 4.01 -10.50
N PHE A 229 3.16 3.67 -10.34
CA PHE A 229 2.09 4.08 -11.26
C PHE A 229 1.95 5.60 -11.34
N ASN A 230 2.02 6.30 -10.21
CA ASN A 230 1.98 7.75 -10.17
C ASN A 230 3.11 8.37 -11.02
N ALA A 231 4.34 7.91 -10.82
CA ALA A 231 5.49 8.36 -11.62
C ALA A 231 5.34 8.02 -13.11
N GLN A 232 4.77 6.85 -13.43
CA GLN A 232 4.48 6.44 -14.81
C GLN A 232 3.46 7.36 -15.48
N PHE A 233 2.31 7.60 -14.84
CA PHE A 233 1.28 8.49 -15.38
C PHE A 233 1.80 9.92 -15.57
N ARG A 234 2.61 10.43 -14.64
CA ARG A 234 3.29 11.72 -14.79
C ARG A 234 4.25 11.75 -15.97
N THR A 235 5.06 10.70 -16.14
CA THR A 235 6.05 10.62 -17.22
C THR A 235 5.39 10.53 -18.58
N VAL A 236 4.32 9.74 -18.70
CA VAL A 236 3.53 9.65 -19.94
C VAL A 236 2.83 10.97 -20.22
N SER A 237 2.18 11.59 -19.22
CA SER A 237 1.54 12.90 -19.41
C SER A 237 2.54 13.96 -19.89
N ALA A 238 3.72 14.04 -19.27
CA ALA A 238 4.79 14.95 -19.68
C ALA A 238 5.37 14.63 -21.07
N SER A 239 5.42 13.36 -21.46
CA SER A 239 5.85 12.99 -22.81
C SER A 239 4.81 13.41 -23.85
N CYS A 240 3.52 13.25 -23.52
CA CYS A 240 2.42 13.69 -24.38
C CYS A 240 2.42 15.20 -24.64
N THR A 241 2.82 16.04 -23.68
CA THR A 241 2.90 17.50 -23.91
C THR A 241 3.99 17.86 -24.91
N THR A 242 5.08 17.10 -24.96
CA THR A 242 6.21 17.37 -25.88
C THR A 242 5.92 17.00 -27.33
N ILE A 243 4.83 16.27 -27.60
CA ILE A 243 4.44 15.87 -28.95
C ILE A 243 4.19 17.12 -29.81
N GLY A 244 4.86 17.18 -30.96
CA GLY A 244 4.77 18.29 -31.91
C GLY A 244 5.57 19.54 -31.54
N HIS A 245 6.35 19.52 -30.45
CA HIS A 245 7.24 20.61 -30.04
C HIS A 245 8.73 20.33 -30.33
N CYS A 246 9.11 19.09 -30.66
CA CYS A 246 10.50 18.72 -30.94
C CYS A 246 11.11 19.34 -32.22
N GLY A 247 10.32 20.03 -33.05
CA GLY A 247 10.81 20.75 -34.23
C GLY A 247 11.54 22.06 -33.91
N ASP A 248 11.28 22.68 -32.77
CA ASP A 248 11.70 24.07 -32.51
C ASP A 248 13.03 24.23 -31.76
N SER A 249 13.55 23.17 -31.13
CA SER A 249 14.73 23.28 -30.24
C SER A 249 16.08 22.96 -30.91
N PHE A 250 16.10 22.48 -32.16
CA PHE A 250 17.34 22.03 -32.83
C PHE A 250 17.64 22.62 -34.22
N ARG A 251 16.90 23.63 -34.68
CA ARG A 251 17.23 24.33 -35.95
C ARG A 251 18.10 25.55 -35.69
N SER A 252 19.41 25.34 -35.71
CA SER A 252 20.29 26.35 -36.31
C SER A 252 19.96 26.42 -37.81
N PRO A 253 19.75 27.62 -38.40
CA PRO A 253 19.28 27.72 -39.78
C PRO A 253 20.41 27.32 -40.74
N SER A 254 20.29 26.15 -41.36
CA SER A 254 21.07 25.79 -42.55
C SER A 254 20.28 26.19 -43.81
N PRO A 255 20.82 27.00 -44.74
CA PRO A 255 20.01 27.67 -45.78
C PRO A 255 19.58 26.81 -46.98
N HIS A 256 19.79 25.49 -46.98
CA HIS A 256 19.53 24.67 -48.17
C HIS A 256 19.01 23.28 -47.83
N ALA A 257 17.70 23.15 -47.61
CA ALA A 257 16.98 21.89 -47.74
C ALA A 257 15.57 22.16 -48.27
N SER A 258 15.18 21.41 -49.30
CA SER A 258 13.89 21.46 -49.97
C SER A 258 12.71 21.38 -48.98
N GLU A 259 11.88 22.43 -48.97
CA GLU A 259 10.79 22.67 -48.00
C GLU A 259 9.67 21.61 -48.01
N GLY A 260 9.52 20.81 -49.07
CA GLY A 260 8.38 19.87 -49.17
C GLY A 260 8.56 18.51 -48.48
N THR A 261 9.79 17.99 -48.37
CA THR A 261 10.02 16.60 -47.90
C THR A 261 10.37 16.53 -46.40
N SER A 262 10.77 17.66 -45.82
CA SER A 262 11.09 17.80 -44.38
C SER A 262 9.84 17.67 -43.52
N ASP A 263 8.76 18.34 -43.90
CA ASP A 263 7.59 18.52 -43.04
C ASP A 263 6.70 17.28 -43.02
N ASP A 264 6.53 16.59 -44.16
CA ASP A 264 5.81 15.32 -44.20
C ASP A 264 6.52 14.23 -43.37
N ASN A 265 7.86 14.19 -43.39
CA ASN A 265 8.64 13.26 -42.57
C ASN A 265 8.54 13.60 -41.06
N ASN A 266 8.49 14.88 -40.71
CA ASN A 266 8.31 15.32 -39.31
C ASN A 266 6.90 15.01 -38.79
N ILE A 267 5.87 15.18 -39.63
CA ILE A 267 4.48 14.84 -39.30
C ILE A 267 4.32 13.33 -39.13
N LEU A 268 4.92 12.53 -40.00
CA LEU A 268 4.92 11.06 -39.89
C LEU A 268 5.61 10.59 -38.60
N ASN A 269 6.77 11.16 -38.27
CA ASN A 269 7.47 10.88 -37.02
C ASN A 269 6.64 11.27 -35.78
N CYS A 270 5.94 12.41 -35.80
CA CYS A 270 5.03 12.82 -34.71
C CYS A 270 3.82 11.88 -34.59
N TYR A 271 3.31 11.35 -35.70
CA TYR A 271 2.21 10.39 -35.70
C TYR A 271 2.63 9.04 -35.10
N ASP A 272 3.83 8.56 -35.46
CA ASP A 272 4.39 7.33 -34.88
C ASP A 272 4.74 7.51 -33.39
N GLU A 273 5.27 8.67 -32.99
CA GLU A 273 5.50 9.03 -31.58
C GLU A 273 4.18 9.04 -30.80
N LEU A 274 3.10 9.62 -31.35
CA LEU A 274 1.77 9.57 -30.73
C LEU A 274 1.26 8.13 -30.57
N ILE A 275 1.37 7.30 -31.61
CA ILE A 275 0.93 5.89 -31.53
C ILE A 275 1.70 5.13 -30.45
N ASN A 276 3.01 5.34 -30.36
CA ASN A 276 3.83 4.69 -29.34
C ASN A 276 3.42 5.15 -27.94
N HIS A 277 3.23 6.46 -27.72
CA HIS A 277 2.73 6.97 -26.44
C HIS A 277 1.33 6.46 -26.07
N ILE A 278 0.43 6.29 -27.04
CA ILE A 278 -0.89 5.68 -26.80
C ILE A 278 -0.76 4.21 -26.41
N LYS A 279 0.10 3.44 -27.10
CA LYS A 279 0.35 2.04 -26.76
C LYS A 279 0.95 1.89 -25.38
N ASP A 280 1.94 2.70 -25.02
CA ASP A 280 2.56 2.70 -23.70
C ASP A 280 1.54 3.07 -22.61
N SER A 281 0.74 4.12 -22.85
CA SER A 281 -0.37 4.50 -21.97
C SER A 281 -1.36 3.36 -21.75
N GLN A 282 -1.73 2.62 -22.79
CA GLN A 282 -2.65 1.49 -22.70
C GLN A 282 -2.03 0.31 -21.94
N SER A 283 -0.74 0.03 -22.15
CA SER A 283 -0.02 -1.02 -21.43
C SER A 283 0.02 -0.75 -19.93
N ILE A 284 0.35 0.49 -19.53
CA ILE A 284 0.34 0.93 -18.13
C ILE A 284 -1.06 0.81 -17.52
N ILE A 285 -2.10 1.17 -18.28
CA ILE A 285 -3.50 1.04 -17.84
C ILE A 285 -3.87 -0.43 -17.61
N ASN A 286 -3.49 -1.34 -18.50
CA ASN A 286 -3.76 -2.78 -18.35
C ASN A 286 -3.03 -3.36 -17.13
N MET A 287 -1.77 -2.95 -16.91
CA MET A 287 -1.01 -3.33 -15.73
C MET A 287 -1.62 -2.79 -14.44
N TYR A 288 -2.09 -1.54 -14.45
CA TYR A 288 -2.82 -0.95 -13.33
C TYR A 288 -4.09 -1.74 -13.03
N ASP A 289 -4.81 -2.17 -14.05
CA ASP A 289 -6.02 -2.97 -13.95
C ASP A 289 -5.78 -4.37 -13.35
N ASP A 290 -4.69 -5.03 -13.76
CA ASP A 290 -4.24 -6.30 -13.20
C ASP A 290 -3.83 -6.17 -11.73
N PHE A 291 -3.03 -5.15 -11.41
CA PHE A 291 -2.66 -4.82 -10.03
C PHE A 291 -3.92 -4.66 -9.18
N PHE A 292 -4.84 -3.84 -9.68
CA PHE A 292 -6.07 -3.47 -9.00
C PHE A 292 -6.94 -4.68 -8.67
N GLU A 293 -7.14 -5.58 -9.63
CA GLU A 293 -7.92 -6.81 -9.43
C GLU A 293 -7.40 -7.67 -8.27
N ILE A 294 -6.07 -7.75 -8.13
CA ILE A 294 -5.44 -8.58 -7.10
C ILE A 294 -5.58 -7.96 -5.72
N ILE A 295 -5.35 -6.65 -5.60
CA ILE A 295 -5.31 -5.95 -4.30
C ILE A 295 -6.70 -5.53 -3.81
N GLN A 296 -7.67 -5.43 -4.73
CA GLN A 296 -8.97 -4.82 -4.44
C GLN A 296 -9.69 -5.48 -3.25
N PRO A 297 -9.83 -6.82 -3.17
CA PRO A 297 -10.50 -7.44 -2.04
C PRO A 297 -9.85 -7.14 -0.68
N ALA A 298 -8.52 -7.11 -0.63
CA ALA A 298 -7.77 -6.85 0.60
C ALA A 298 -7.94 -5.39 1.07
N ILE A 299 -7.91 -4.43 0.14
CA ILE A 299 -8.07 -3.00 0.46
C ILE A 299 -9.52 -2.69 0.86
N LEU A 300 -10.50 -3.32 0.21
CA LEU A 300 -11.90 -3.18 0.61
C LEU A 300 -12.12 -3.70 2.03
N PHE A 301 -11.56 -4.87 2.34
CA PHE A 301 -11.62 -5.43 3.68
C PHE A 301 -10.93 -4.52 4.70
N GLN A 302 -9.78 -3.94 4.34
CA GLN A 302 -9.07 -2.94 5.15
C GLN A 302 -9.89 -1.68 5.42
N ILE A 303 -10.61 -1.14 4.45
CA ILE A 303 -11.36 0.11 4.65
C ILE A 303 -12.59 -0.12 5.52
N ILE A 304 -13.30 -1.24 5.31
CA ILE A 304 -14.42 -1.64 6.17
C ILE A 304 -13.92 -1.84 7.61
N GLY A 305 -12.80 -2.56 7.76
CA GLY A 305 -12.20 -2.84 9.05
C GLY A 305 -11.59 -1.66 9.78
N GLY A 306 -10.91 -0.79 9.04
CA GLY A 306 -10.35 0.45 9.55
C GLY A 306 -11.46 1.38 10.03
N SER A 307 -12.57 1.48 9.30
CA SER A 307 -13.74 2.27 9.73
C SER A 307 -14.34 1.74 11.02
N TYR A 308 -14.53 0.41 11.13
CA TYR A 308 -15.02 -0.22 12.36
C TYR A 308 -14.06 -0.01 13.54
N SER A 309 -12.77 -0.27 13.32
CA SER A 309 -11.72 -0.15 14.33
C SER A 309 -11.55 1.28 14.80
N VAL A 310 -11.69 2.28 13.93
CA VAL A 310 -11.64 3.68 14.32
C VAL A 310 -12.78 4.00 15.31
N ILE A 311 -14.01 3.58 15.02
CA ILE A 311 -15.17 3.85 15.88
C ILE A 311 -14.97 3.19 17.27
N THR A 312 -14.53 1.93 17.30
CA THR A 312 -14.32 1.22 18.57
C THR A 312 -13.12 1.75 19.34
N LEU A 313 -11.99 2.00 18.69
CA LEU A 313 -10.76 2.43 19.38
C LEU A 313 -10.82 3.87 19.89
N ILE A 314 -11.56 4.78 19.24
CA ILE A 314 -11.79 6.12 19.80
C ILE A 314 -12.58 6.00 21.11
N PHE A 315 -13.60 5.15 21.14
CA PHE A 315 -14.36 4.91 22.36
C PHE A 315 -13.49 4.33 23.50
N LEU A 316 -12.55 3.45 23.16
CA LEU A 316 -11.58 2.90 24.11
C LEU A 316 -10.39 3.84 24.42
N THR A 317 -10.33 5.03 23.82
CA THR A 317 -9.21 6.01 23.96
C THR A 317 -7.83 5.35 23.79
N SER A 318 -7.70 4.45 22.82
CA SER A 318 -6.48 3.67 22.64
C SER A 318 -5.48 4.37 21.71
N LEU A 319 -4.18 4.32 22.04
CA LEU A 319 -3.10 4.77 21.16
C LEU A 319 -3.10 4.07 19.78
N THR A 320 -3.70 2.88 19.68
CA THR A 320 -3.85 2.14 18.42
C THR A 320 -4.75 2.82 17.41
N TYR A 321 -5.64 3.73 17.85
CA TYR A 321 -6.49 4.52 16.95
C TYR A 321 -5.65 5.34 15.95
N LEU A 322 -4.60 6.03 16.43
CA LEU A 322 -3.77 6.89 15.59
C LEU A 322 -3.13 6.11 14.43
N MET A 323 -2.68 4.88 14.68
CA MET A 323 -2.05 4.05 13.65
C MET A 323 -3.04 3.61 12.58
N VAL A 324 -4.21 3.11 12.97
CA VAL A 324 -5.26 2.69 12.02
C VAL A 324 -5.75 3.87 11.19
N THR A 325 -5.87 5.05 11.80
CA THR A 325 -6.24 6.29 11.09
C THR A 325 -5.14 6.73 10.12
N CYS A 326 -3.87 6.71 10.53
CA CYS A 326 -2.74 7.03 9.65
C CYS A 326 -2.66 6.07 8.46
N GLU A 327 -2.91 4.78 8.67
CA GLU A 327 -2.97 3.78 7.61
C GLU A 327 -4.11 4.11 6.63
N LEU A 328 -5.35 4.27 7.12
CA LEU A 328 -6.49 4.61 6.28
C LEU A 328 -6.25 5.90 5.48
N PHE A 329 -5.67 6.92 6.12
CA PHE A 329 -5.28 8.17 5.47
C PHE A 329 -4.27 7.94 4.35
N LEU A 330 -3.23 7.15 4.59
CA LEU A 330 -2.19 6.87 3.60
C LEU A 330 -2.78 6.19 2.35
N TYR A 331 -3.68 5.23 2.53
CA TYR A 331 -4.40 4.59 1.42
C TYR A 331 -5.25 5.58 0.63
N CYS A 332 -6.10 6.36 1.31
CA CYS A 332 -6.94 7.37 0.68
C CYS A 332 -6.11 8.45 -0.04
N TYR A 333 -4.98 8.87 0.54
CA TYR A 333 -4.07 9.86 -0.05
C TYR A 333 -3.43 9.34 -1.33
N VAL A 334 -2.84 8.14 -1.27
CA VAL A 334 -2.11 7.54 -2.38
C VAL A 334 -3.05 7.22 -3.55
N PHE A 335 -4.24 6.66 -3.29
CA PHE A 335 -5.23 6.39 -4.34
C PHE A 335 -5.79 7.65 -4.97
N ASN A 336 -6.10 8.68 -4.16
CA ASN A 336 -6.54 9.97 -4.68
C ASN A 336 -5.49 10.60 -5.60
N HIS A 337 -4.21 10.47 -5.23
CA HIS A 337 -3.13 11.00 -6.05
C HIS A 337 -2.98 10.22 -7.37
N ILE A 338 -3.12 8.89 -7.37
CA ILE A 338 -3.12 8.11 -8.61
C ILE A 338 -4.27 8.52 -9.52
N GLU A 339 -5.48 8.67 -8.96
CA GLU A 339 -6.66 9.08 -9.74
C GLU A 339 -6.47 10.46 -10.38
N THR A 340 -5.87 11.38 -9.63
CA THR A 340 -5.53 12.73 -10.13
C THR A 340 -4.56 12.66 -11.31
N GLU A 341 -3.46 11.90 -11.18
CA GLU A 341 -2.44 11.82 -12.23
C GLU A 341 -2.91 11.05 -13.45
N LYS A 342 -3.75 10.02 -13.26
CA LYS A 342 -4.45 9.35 -14.36
C LYS A 342 -5.34 10.35 -15.12
N GLY A 343 -6.04 11.23 -14.41
CA GLY A 343 -6.81 12.33 -15.02
C GLY A 343 -5.95 13.31 -15.82
N ASN A 344 -4.74 13.61 -15.33
CA ASN A 344 -3.79 14.51 -15.98
C ASN A 344 -3.24 13.98 -17.32
N MET A 345 -3.36 12.68 -17.63
CA MET A 345 -2.92 12.14 -18.93
C MET A 345 -3.68 12.76 -20.10
N ASN A 346 -4.99 12.97 -19.94
CA ASN A 346 -5.81 13.61 -20.98
C ASN A 346 -5.44 15.09 -21.16
N PHE A 347 -5.07 15.76 -20.06
CA PHE A 347 -4.57 17.13 -20.11
C PHE A 347 -3.21 17.21 -20.83
N GLY A 348 -2.33 16.23 -20.61
CA GLY A 348 -1.07 16.11 -21.32
C GLY A 348 -1.25 15.96 -22.82
N LEU A 349 -2.16 15.09 -23.26
CA LEU A 349 -2.52 14.92 -24.67
C LEU A 349 -3.12 16.20 -25.28
N TYR A 350 -3.98 16.89 -24.54
CA TYR A 350 -4.59 18.17 -24.98
C TYR A 350 -3.56 19.30 -25.15
N SER A 351 -2.51 19.29 -24.33
CA SER A 351 -1.45 20.32 -24.34
C SER A 351 -0.39 20.10 -25.42
N SER A 352 -0.52 19.05 -26.24
CA SER A 352 0.34 18.84 -27.40
C SER A 352 0.10 19.88 -28.51
N ASN A 353 1.02 20.01 -29.47
CA ASN A 353 0.87 20.93 -30.60
C ASN A 353 -0.08 20.37 -31.70
N TRP A 354 -1.27 19.91 -31.30
CA TRP A 354 -2.19 19.17 -32.17
C TRP A 354 -2.90 20.05 -33.21
N THR A 355 -2.95 21.37 -33.01
CA THR A 355 -3.67 22.30 -33.90
C THR A 355 -3.05 22.36 -35.29
N VAL A 356 -1.71 22.29 -35.36
CA VAL A 356 -0.91 22.32 -36.58
C VAL A 356 -0.87 20.96 -37.30
N MET A 357 -1.28 19.88 -36.62
CA MET A 357 -1.20 18.51 -37.14
C MET A 357 -2.32 18.15 -38.13
N ASP A 358 -2.12 17.03 -38.84
CA ASP A 358 -3.05 16.51 -39.83
C ASP A 358 -4.36 15.97 -39.21
N LEU A 359 -5.37 15.74 -40.07
CA LEU A 359 -6.68 15.26 -39.63
C LEU A 359 -6.59 13.84 -39.02
N LYS A 360 -5.64 13.02 -39.48
CA LYS A 360 -5.42 11.66 -38.97
C LYS A 360 -4.92 11.70 -37.53
N PHE A 361 -3.90 12.51 -37.23
CA PHE A 361 -3.40 12.75 -35.89
C PHE A 361 -4.50 13.25 -34.96
N LYS A 362 -5.27 14.27 -35.38
CA LYS A 362 -6.37 14.84 -34.59
C LYS A 362 -7.43 13.80 -34.21
N LYS A 363 -7.83 12.94 -35.16
CA LYS A 363 -8.77 11.84 -34.90
C LYS A 363 -8.20 10.81 -33.94
N THR A 364 -6.93 10.42 -34.11
CA THR A 364 -6.26 9.46 -33.23
C THR A 364 -6.09 10.00 -31.81
N LEU A 365 -5.72 11.28 -31.67
CA LEU A 365 -5.63 11.97 -30.38
C LEU A 365 -6.99 12.01 -29.66
N LEU A 366 -8.04 12.41 -30.38
CA LEU A 366 -9.39 12.45 -29.83
C LEU A 366 -9.87 11.06 -29.40
N PHE A 367 -9.57 10.03 -30.19
CA PHE A 367 -9.87 8.65 -29.84
C PHE A 367 -9.15 8.25 -28.55
N ALA A 368 -7.86 8.53 -28.42
CA ALA A 368 -7.09 8.24 -27.20
C ALA A 368 -7.67 8.95 -25.96
N MET A 369 -8.02 10.23 -26.07
CA MET A 369 -8.66 10.98 -24.97
C MET A 369 -10.03 10.38 -24.59
N ASN A 370 -10.83 9.97 -25.57
CA ASN A 370 -12.10 9.30 -25.32
C ASN A 370 -11.92 7.92 -24.67
N THR A 371 -10.94 7.13 -25.09
CA THR A 371 -10.62 5.84 -24.47
C THR A 371 -10.17 6.02 -23.03
N ASN A 372 -9.26 6.96 -22.76
CA ASN A 372 -8.75 7.23 -21.43
C ASN A 372 -9.83 7.80 -20.49
N SER A 373 -10.70 8.67 -20.98
CA SER A 373 -11.83 9.22 -20.20
C SER A 373 -12.95 8.22 -19.97
N SER A 374 -13.20 7.30 -20.92
CA SER A 374 -14.13 6.18 -20.77
C SER A 374 -13.63 5.15 -19.77
N HIS A 375 -12.30 4.97 -19.68
CA HIS A 375 -11.65 4.06 -18.75
C HIS A 375 -11.64 4.57 -17.30
N ARG A 376 -12.83 4.67 -16.69
CA ARG A 376 -13.05 5.02 -15.27
C ARG A 376 -12.98 3.80 -14.34
N ARG A 377 -11.91 3.00 -14.44
CA ARG A 377 -11.59 2.07 -13.35
C ARG A 377 -11.04 2.88 -12.18
N VAL A 378 -11.96 3.21 -11.27
CA VAL A 378 -11.71 3.91 -10.00
C VAL A 378 -11.93 2.89 -8.89
N MET A 379 -11.14 3.00 -7.83
CA MET A 379 -11.29 2.14 -6.66
C MET A 379 -12.61 2.43 -5.95
N LYS A 380 -13.63 1.60 -6.21
CA LYS A 380 -14.96 1.73 -5.61
C LYS A 380 -15.12 0.79 -4.42
N VAL A 381 -15.48 1.34 -3.26
CA VAL A 381 -15.91 0.56 -2.07
C VAL A 381 -17.31 0.04 -2.20
N THR A 382 -18.14 0.84 -2.84
CA THR A 382 -19.57 0.62 -3.02
C THR A 382 -19.91 1.21 -4.38
N PRO A 383 -20.98 0.79 -5.08
CA PRO A 383 -21.38 1.40 -6.35
C PRO A 383 -21.47 2.94 -6.33
N ARG A 384 -21.62 3.54 -5.14
CA ARG A 384 -21.69 4.98 -4.89
C ARG A 384 -20.48 5.61 -4.19
N SER A 385 -19.50 4.84 -3.71
CA SER A 385 -18.39 5.37 -2.89
C SER A 385 -17.03 5.02 -3.50
N ILE A 386 -16.24 6.06 -3.76
CA ILE A 386 -14.88 6.00 -4.31
C ILE A 386 -13.90 6.14 -3.15
N ILE A 387 -12.78 5.41 -3.22
CA ILE A 387 -11.67 5.51 -2.27
C ILE A 387 -10.87 6.75 -2.61
N ASN A 388 -11.21 7.84 -1.94
CA ASN A 388 -10.54 9.13 -2.05
C ASN A 388 -10.39 9.78 -0.67
N LEU A 389 -9.82 10.98 -0.64
CA LEU A 389 -9.66 11.75 0.59
C LEU A 389 -11.01 12.18 1.20
N GLU A 390 -12.04 12.33 0.39
CA GLU A 390 -13.41 12.64 0.83
C GLU A 390 -14.00 11.47 1.64
N MET A 391 -13.77 10.23 1.22
CA MET A 391 -14.17 9.05 1.98
C MET A 391 -13.53 9.04 3.37
N PHE A 392 -12.23 9.36 3.46
CA PHE A 392 -11.54 9.47 4.75
C PHE A 392 -12.17 10.54 5.64
N ALA A 393 -12.43 11.73 5.11
CA ALA A 393 -13.08 12.81 5.85
C ALA A 393 -14.47 12.38 6.36
N ASN A 394 -15.25 11.68 5.54
CA ASN A 394 -16.55 11.16 5.91
C ASN A 394 -16.46 10.12 7.05
N VAL A 395 -15.51 9.18 6.98
CA VAL A 395 -15.29 8.17 8.04
C VAL A 395 -14.90 8.86 9.35
N MET A 396 -14.01 9.86 9.30
CA MET A 396 -13.59 10.60 10.50
C MET A 396 -14.74 11.41 11.12
N ASN A 397 -15.51 12.12 10.29
CA ASN A 397 -16.68 12.89 10.75
C ASN A 397 -17.75 11.99 11.38
N MET A 398 -18.02 10.83 10.76
CA MET A 398 -18.96 9.84 11.30
C MET A 398 -18.47 9.28 12.63
N SER A 399 -17.19 8.93 12.72
CA SER A 399 -16.59 8.38 13.94
C SER A 399 -16.62 9.39 15.10
N TYR A 400 -16.27 10.65 14.82
CA TYR A 400 -16.37 11.74 15.81
C TYR A 400 -17.82 11.99 16.25
N SER A 401 -18.77 11.96 15.32
CA SER A 401 -20.20 12.14 15.63
C SER A 401 -20.73 11.02 16.53
N ILE A 402 -20.40 9.75 16.22
CA ILE A 402 -20.77 8.59 17.04
C ILE A 402 -20.19 8.74 18.46
N VAL A 403 -18.90 9.06 18.55
CA VAL A 403 -18.22 9.20 19.85
C VAL A 403 -18.80 10.36 20.64
N SER A 404 -19.08 11.51 20.02
CA SER A 404 -19.72 12.65 20.66
C SER A 404 -21.10 12.31 21.22
N VAL A 405 -21.93 11.59 20.47
CA VAL A 405 -23.24 11.11 20.94
C VAL A 405 -23.08 10.12 22.11
N LEU A 406 -22.12 9.21 22.04
CA LEU A 406 -21.84 8.26 23.13
C LEU A 406 -21.35 8.95 24.40
N LEU A 407 -20.50 9.97 24.28
CA LEU A 407 -20.02 10.74 25.43
C LEU A 407 -21.15 11.57 26.05
N ASN A 408 -21.95 12.27 25.24
CA ASN A 408 -23.07 13.07 25.74
C ASN A 408 -24.15 12.21 26.41
N SER A 409 -24.44 11.02 25.87
CA SER A 409 -25.40 10.10 26.49
C SER A 409 -24.91 9.48 27.80
N ARG A 410 -23.59 9.39 28.02
CA ARG A 410 -23.02 9.00 29.32
C ARG A 410 -23.09 10.11 30.37
N VAL A 411 -22.95 11.37 29.97
CA VAL A 411 -23.00 12.52 30.89
C VAL A 411 -24.42 12.80 31.42
N GLN A 412 -25.45 12.33 30.71
CA GLN A 412 -26.86 12.47 31.12
C GLN A 412 -27.36 11.36 32.07
N LYS A 413 -26.53 10.36 32.39
CA LYS A 413 -26.78 9.38 33.45
C LYS A 413 -25.89 9.69 34.65
#